data_AF-A0A2W2EV20-F1
#
_entry.id   AF-A0A2W2EV20-F1
#
_cell.length_a   1.000
_cell.length_b   1.000
_cell.length_c   1.000
_cell.angle_alpha   90.00
_cell.angle_beta   90.00
_cell.angle_gamma   90.00
#
_symmetry.space_group_name_H-M   'P 1'
#
loop_
_entity.id
_entity.type
_entity.pdbx_description
1 polymer ?
#
loop_
_entity_poly.entity_id
_entity_poly.type
_entity_poly.pdbx_seq_one_letter_code
_entity_poly.pdbx_strand_id
1 'polypeptide(L)'
;MRFEISKVLDAIEGRVCTDPQLARAVLDLAEIIRYQDLDGGRPASTLRLGMVIDALARSMEEDTVPVYAVVHRGVLSDADLTSNERMVVRRWADDGKVEVLDNPGDRMLEVADLLGLPVLSRVRFDGLRGRFPWLVEQPGRALAPVPGAGGPVFIAHVGGGHTPVVGSPSPAGAKLLTREWRCSESGCTLFGGGGGGGAFADLAAVDRVPSGQPPPSLRNGVPTCPRHGSRLRDAGPRPRSEVLAVRVGGLIRRRFVLTEEQPVMIGRAPDGSGGIMLGQWLNDEARRWISRSHLRLELRGADVVATDVSTNGSGVRPGGSMAEADRIPLAPQQSRVLGTGDMVELYPGVQIGRPGELPTGAPYNPDSVMSEAPTMAMRLPR
;
A
#
# COMPACT_ATOMS: atom_id res chain seq x y z
N MET A 1 -9.34 10.07 -25.21
CA MET A 1 -8.43 8.91 -25.37
C MET A 1 -7.04 9.08 -24.73
N ARG A 2 -6.12 9.94 -25.20
CA ARG A 2 -4.78 10.08 -24.55
C ARG A 2 -4.84 10.57 -23.09
N PHE A 3 -5.74 11.49 -22.78
CA PHE A 3 -5.90 12.05 -21.44
C PHE A 3 -6.48 11.03 -20.42
N GLU A 4 -7.40 10.17 -20.84
CA GLU A 4 -8.05 9.16 -19.97
C GLU A 4 -7.07 8.05 -19.55
N ILE A 5 -6.24 7.56 -20.49
CA ILE A 5 -5.21 6.56 -20.17
C ILE A 5 -4.19 7.14 -19.18
N SER A 6 -3.83 8.42 -19.30
CA SER A 6 -2.92 9.07 -18.35
C SER A 6 -3.49 9.07 -16.94
N LYS A 7 -4.77 9.42 -16.76
CA LYS A 7 -5.41 9.43 -15.45
C LYS A 7 -5.44 8.06 -14.80
N VAL A 8 -5.76 7.00 -15.55
CA VAL A 8 -5.75 5.63 -15.03
C VAL A 8 -4.35 5.22 -14.61
N LEU A 9 -3.33 5.54 -15.41
CA LEU A 9 -1.94 5.26 -15.05
C LEU A 9 -1.48 6.04 -13.80
N ASP A 10 -1.91 7.29 -13.63
CA ASP A 10 -1.68 8.06 -12.40
C ASP A 10 -2.44 7.48 -11.19
N ALA A 11 -3.64 6.94 -11.41
CA ALA A 11 -4.43 6.26 -10.37
C ALA A 11 -3.80 4.92 -9.95
N ILE A 12 -3.22 4.16 -10.88
CA ILE A 12 -2.42 2.96 -10.61
C ILE A 12 -1.14 3.35 -9.87
N GLU A 13 -0.49 4.43 -10.28
CA GLU A 13 0.73 4.92 -9.64
C GLU A 13 0.53 5.20 -8.15
N GLY A 14 -0.63 5.76 -7.76
CA GLY A 14 -0.99 5.95 -6.36
C GLY A 14 -1.20 4.67 -5.56
N ARG A 15 -1.16 3.50 -6.20
CA ARG A 15 -1.41 2.17 -5.63
C ARG A 15 -0.25 1.21 -5.81
N VAL A 16 0.90 1.65 -6.33
CA VAL A 16 2.16 0.90 -6.28
C VAL A 16 3.08 1.53 -5.24
N CYS A 17 3.61 0.72 -4.33
CA CYS A 17 4.59 1.18 -3.36
C CYS A 17 5.55 0.06 -2.96
N THR A 18 6.72 0.43 -2.43
CA THR A 18 7.63 -0.52 -1.77
C THR A 18 7.63 -0.35 -0.25
N ASP A 19 6.66 0.36 0.30
CA ASP A 19 6.54 0.57 1.74
C ASP A 19 5.97 -0.70 2.38
N PRO A 20 6.74 -1.38 3.25
CA PRO A 20 6.32 -2.64 3.84
C PRO A 20 5.11 -2.52 4.77
N GLN A 21 4.78 -1.31 5.24
CA GLN A 21 3.68 -1.07 6.18
C GLN A 21 2.34 -0.85 5.46
N LEU A 22 2.40 -0.37 4.21
CA LEU A 22 1.22 -0.01 3.42
C LEU A 22 0.87 -1.08 2.39
N ALA A 23 1.87 -1.78 1.86
CA ALA A 23 1.64 -2.84 0.87
C ALA A 23 0.70 -3.92 1.43
N ARG A 24 -0.24 -4.37 0.60
CA ARG A 24 -1.25 -5.37 0.98
C ARG A 24 -1.11 -6.68 0.21
N ALA A 25 -0.37 -6.68 -0.89
CA ALA A 25 0.01 -7.87 -1.64
C ALA A 25 1.32 -7.64 -2.40
N VAL A 26 1.98 -8.72 -2.79
CA VAL A 26 3.18 -8.72 -3.64
C VAL A 26 2.85 -9.35 -5.00
N LEU A 27 3.40 -8.80 -6.08
CA LEU A 27 3.19 -9.32 -7.44
C LEU A 27 4.43 -9.13 -8.33
N ASP A 28 4.50 -9.91 -9.40
CA ASP A 28 5.42 -9.70 -10.51
C ASP A 28 4.70 -8.92 -11.62
N LEU A 29 5.14 -7.68 -11.88
CA LEU A 29 4.54 -6.84 -12.89
C LEU A 29 4.64 -7.46 -14.29
N ALA A 30 5.74 -8.14 -14.62
CA ALA A 30 5.93 -8.75 -15.92
C ALA A 30 4.90 -9.85 -16.20
N GLU A 31 4.47 -10.55 -15.14
CA GLU A 31 3.42 -11.55 -15.21
C GLU A 31 2.04 -10.88 -15.38
N ILE A 32 1.68 -9.96 -14.47
CA ILE A 32 0.34 -9.33 -14.45
C ILE A 32 -0.01 -8.65 -15.77
N ILE A 33 0.93 -7.90 -16.35
CA ILE A 33 0.66 -7.15 -17.59
C ILE A 33 0.40 -8.07 -18.78
N ARG A 34 0.67 -9.38 -18.68
CA ARG A 34 0.51 -10.36 -19.77
C ARG A 34 -0.73 -11.25 -19.64
N TYR A 35 -1.58 -11.04 -18.62
CA TYR A 35 -2.84 -11.77 -18.49
C TYR A 35 -3.90 -11.28 -19.49
N GLN A 36 -3.71 -11.63 -20.75
CA GLN A 36 -4.55 -11.19 -21.87
C GLN A 36 -6.01 -11.60 -21.72
N ASP A 37 -6.29 -12.70 -21.05
CA ASP A 37 -7.64 -13.18 -20.76
C ASP A 37 -8.42 -12.28 -19.80
N LEU A 38 -7.77 -11.35 -19.07
CA LEU A 38 -8.48 -10.41 -18.21
C LEU A 38 -9.24 -9.33 -19.00
N ASP A 39 -8.74 -8.92 -20.16
CA ASP A 39 -9.30 -7.81 -20.96
C ASP A 39 -9.42 -8.08 -22.47
N GLY A 40 -8.94 -9.23 -22.95
CA GLY A 40 -8.89 -9.60 -24.37
C GLY A 40 -8.00 -8.71 -25.23
N GLY A 41 -7.13 -7.90 -24.62
CA GLY A 41 -6.39 -6.82 -25.26
C GLY A 41 -5.03 -7.21 -25.84
N ARG A 42 -4.13 -6.22 -25.92
CA ARG A 42 -2.75 -6.36 -26.44
C ARG A 42 -1.93 -7.42 -25.68
N PRO A 43 -0.81 -7.92 -26.23
CA PRO A 43 0.05 -8.89 -25.54
C PRO A 43 0.49 -8.44 -24.13
N ALA A 44 0.81 -7.16 -23.96
CA ALA A 44 1.08 -6.52 -22.66
C ALA A 44 0.24 -5.25 -22.44
N SER A 45 -0.23 -5.01 -21.22
CA SER A 45 -1.01 -3.83 -20.83
C SER A 45 -0.87 -3.54 -19.33
N THR A 46 -0.42 -2.34 -18.98
CA THR A 46 -0.32 -1.91 -17.57
C THR A 46 -1.70 -1.75 -16.92
N LEU A 47 -2.75 -1.57 -17.72
CA LEU A 47 -4.13 -1.46 -17.22
C LEU A 47 -4.59 -2.72 -16.47
N ARG A 48 -4.02 -3.88 -16.77
CA ARG A 48 -4.30 -5.15 -16.07
C ARG A 48 -3.87 -5.10 -14.61
N LEU A 49 -2.82 -4.33 -14.29
CA LEU A 49 -2.45 -4.06 -12.90
C LEU A 49 -3.57 -3.32 -12.17
N GLY A 50 -4.17 -2.30 -12.80
CA GLY A 50 -5.32 -1.59 -12.22
C GLY A 50 -6.52 -2.49 -11.98
N MET A 51 -6.83 -3.40 -12.91
CA MET A 51 -7.91 -4.38 -12.74
C MET A 51 -7.66 -5.35 -11.58
N VAL A 52 -6.41 -5.78 -11.40
CA VAL A 52 -6.00 -6.65 -10.28
C VAL A 52 -6.06 -5.90 -8.95
N ILE A 53 -5.64 -4.64 -8.91
CA ILE A 53 -5.73 -3.81 -7.70
C ILE A 53 -7.21 -3.56 -7.32
N ASP A 54 -8.08 -3.29 -8.29
CA ASP A 54 -9.52 -3.14 -8.04
C ASP A 54 -10.15 -4.44 -7.51
N ALA A 55 -9.72 -5.60 -8.02
CA ALA A 55 -10.13 -6.89 -7.47
C ALA A 55 -9.66 -7.08 -6.03
N LEU A 56 -8.42 -6.66 -5.75
CA LEU A 56 -7.84 -6.73 -4.41
C LEU A 56 -8.59 -5.82 -3.43
N ALA A 57 -8.85 -4.57 -3.83
CA ALA A 57 -9.70 -3.62 -3.13
C ALA A 57 -11.05 -4.24 -2.76
N ARG A 58 -11.75 -4.84 -3.73
CA ARG A 58 -13.02 -5.56 -3.49
C ARG A 58 -12.89 -6.67 -2.46
N SER A 59 -11.85 -7.49 -2.57
CA SER A 59 -11.66 -8.63 -1.66
C SER A 59 -11.28 -8.22 -0.24
N MET A 60 -10.71 -7.02 -0.06
CA MET A 60 -10.25 -6.51 1.23
C MET A 60 -11.21 -5.47 1.85
N GLU A 61 -12.27 -5.08 1.13
CA GLU A 61 -13.22 -4.04 1.54
C GLU A 61 -12.54 -2.66 1.82
N GLU A 62 -11.49 -2.36 1.05
CA GLU A 62 -10.75 -1.09 1.13
C GLU A 62 -10.81 -0.37 -0.23
N ASP A 63 -10.90 0.96 -0.24
CA ASP A 63 -10.94 1.73 -1.50
C ASP A 63 -9.56 1.86 -2.16
N THR A 64 -8.52 1.92 -1.33
CA THR A 64 -7.15 2.11 -1.78
C THR A 64 -6.27 1.01 -1.22
N VAL A 65 -5.82 0.12 -2.12
CA VAL A 65 -4.99 -1.01 -1.75
C VAL A 65 -3.64 -0.93 -2.47
N PRO A 66 -2.57 -0.51 -1.78
CA PRO A 66 -1.23 -0.50 -2.34
C PRO A 66 -0.68 -1.92 -2.54
N VAL A 67 0.00 -2.14 -3.67
CA VAL A 67 0.68 -3.40 -3.99
C VAL A 67 2.18 -3.20 -4.14
N TYR A 68 2.94 -4.18 -3.67
CA TYR A 68 4.38 -4.26 -3.84
C TYR A 68 4.69 -4.95 -5.17
N ALA A 69 5.10 -4.18 -6.17
CA ALA A 69 5.43 -4.71 -7.49
C ALA A 69 6.94 -4.95 -7.63
N VAL A 70 7.29 -6.20 -7.93
CA VAL A 70 8.62 -6.59 -8.42
C VAL A 70 8.60 -6.54 -9.96
N VAL A 71 9.65 -5.98 -10.56
CA VAL A 71 9.70 -5.69 -11.99
C VAL A 71 11.01 -6.18 -12.57
N HIS A 72 10.96 -7.07 -13.57
CA HIS A 72 12.12 -7.38 -14.38
C HIS A 72 12.54 -6.15 -15.22
N ARG A 73 13.84 -5.79 -15.25
CA ARG A 73 14.35 -4.60 -15.94
C ARG A 73 13.95 -4.51 -17.40
N GLY A 74 13.87 -5.65 -18.09
CA GLY A 74 13.40 -5.76 -19.47
C GLY A 74 12.01 -5.15 -19.73
N VAL A 75 11.14 -5.07 -18.71
CA VAL A 75 9.82 -4.42 -18.83
C VAL A 75 9.95 -2.93 -19.20
N LEU A 76 11.02 -2.26 -18.75
CA LEU A 76 11.26 -0.83 -19.02
C LEU A 76 11.54 -0.53 -20.50
N SER A 77 11.90 -1.55 -21.28
CA SER A 77 12.18 -1.49 -22.71
C SER A 77 11.24 -2.38 -23.55
N ASP A 78 10.20 -2.94 -22.93
CA ASP A 78 9.32 -3.91 -23.56
C ASP A 78 8.52 -3.31 -24.71
N ALA A 79 8.70 -3.85 -25.92
CA ALA A 79 8.05 -3.35 -27.13
C ALA A 79 6.54 -3.62 -27.15
N ASP A 80 6.04 -4.59 -26.38
CA ASP A 80 4.61 -4.91 -26.30
C ASP A 80 3.82 -3.85 -25.53
N LEU A 81 4.50 -3.09 -24.66
CA LEU A 81 3.95 -1.91 -24.00
C LEU A 81 3.91 -0.70 -24.94
N THR A 82 2.98 0.22 -24.71
CA THR A 82 3.00 1.52 -25.38
C THR A 82 4.14 2.39 -24.86
N SER A 83 4.54 3.41 -25.63
CA SER A 83 5.53 4.39 -25.17
C SER A 83 5.12 5.09 -23.87
N ASN A 84 3.82 5.38 -23.70
CA ASN A 84 3.30 6.01 -22.47
C ASN A 84 3.42 5.06 -21.27
N GLU A 85 3.02 3.80 -21.41
CA GLU A 85 3.16 2.80 -20.34
C GLU A 85 4.62 2.60 -19.94
N ARG A 86 5.53 2.46 -20.92
CA ARG A 86 6.97 2.36 -20.62
C ARG A 86 7.50 3.58 -19.87
N MET A 87 7.10 4.78 -20.29
CA MET A 87 7.51 6.03 -19.64
C MET A 87 7.04 6.07 -18.17
N VAL A 88 5.79 5.69 -17.91
CA VAL A 88 5.22 5.67 -16.55
C VAL A 88 5.89 4.61 -15.68
N VAL A 89 6.11 3.38 -16.19
CA VAL A 89 6.80 2.34 -15.41
C VAL A 89 8.25 2.73 -15.09
N ARG A 90 8.94 3.46 -16.00
CA ARG A 90 10.25 4.05 -15.69
C ARG A 90 10.17 5.10 -14.58
N ARG A 91 9.18 5.99 -14.63
CA ARG A 91 8.93 6.96 -13.54
C ARG A 91 8.72 6.23 -12.21
N TRP A 92 7.92 5.16 -12.17
CA TRP A 92 7.74 4.37 -10.95
C TRP A 92 9.04 3.75 -10.43
N ALA A 93 9.92 3.31 -11.33
CA ALA A 93 11.22 2.76 -10.98
C ALA A 93 12.18 3.84 -10.42
N ASP A 94 12.20 5.01 -11.05
CA ASP A 94 13.02 6.14 -10.65
C ASP A 94 12.55 6.74 -9.31
N ASP A 95 11.23 6.76 -9.07
CA ASP A 95 10.63 7.17 -7.80
C ASP A 95 10.72 6.08 -6.70
N GLY A 96 11.22 4.89 -7.04
CA GLY A 96 11.31 3.75 -6.13
C GLY A 96 9.96 3.17 -5.69
N LYS A 97 8.87 3.44 -6.42
CA LYS A 97 7.53 2.89 -6.16
C LYS A 97 7.42 1.40 -6.50
N VAL A 98 8.31 0.90 -7.35
CA VAL A 98 8.43 -0.51 -7.72
C VAL A 98 9.88 -0.98 -7.58
N GLU A 99 10.08 -2.27 -7.32
CA GLU A 99 11.41 -2.85 -7.20
C GLU A 99 11.88 -3.42 -8.54
N VAL A 100 12.84 -2.76 -9.19
CA VAL A 100 13.37 -3.20 -10.49
C VAL A 100 14.63 -4.05 -10.34
N LEU A 101 14.65 -5.20 -11.01
CA LEU A 101 15.71 -6.22 -10.91
C LEU A 101 16.11 -6.74 -12.29
N ASP A 102 17.40 -7.02 -12.47
CA ASP A 102 17.88 -7.70 -13.69
C ASP A 102 17.45 -9.17 -13.73
N ASN A 103 17.36 -9.81 -12.57
CA ASN A 103 16.84 -11.16 -12.43
C ASN A 103 15.99 -11.25 -11.16
N PRO A 104 14.66 -11.13 -11.26
CA PRO A 104 13.78 -11.13 -10.11
C PRO A 104 13.72 -12.49 -9.40
N GLY A 105 14.03 -13.60 -10.09
CA GLY A 105 14.07 -14.92 -9.48
C GLY A 105 12.84 -15.21 -8.61
N ASP A 106 13.07 -15.49 -7.33
CA ASP A 106 12.03 -15.72 -6.33
C ASP A 106 11.81 -14.53 -5.37
N ARG A 107 12.27 -13.34 -5.75
CA ARG A 107 12.22 -12.15 -4.92
C ARG A 107 10.80 -11.79 -4.48
N MET A 108 9.81 -12.00 -5.33
CA MET A 108 8.40 -11.80 -4.96
C MET A 108 8.00 -12.67 -3.75
N LEU A 109 8.42 -13.94 -3.74
CA LEU A 109 8.15 -14.86 -2.62
C LEU A 109 8.98 -14.51 -1.38
N GLU A 110 10.22 -14.05 -1.56
CA GLU A 110 11.05 -13.55 -0.48
C GLU A 110 10.40 -12.32 0.20
N VAL A 111 9.95 -11.32 -0.56
CA VAL A 111 9.26 -10.15 0.00
C VAL A 111 7.97 -10.58 0.71
N ALA A 112 7.19 -11.48 0.11
CA ALA A 112 5.98 -11.99 0.74
C ALA A 112 6.26 -12.71 2.06
N ASP A 113 7.31 -13.54 2.13
CA ASP A 113 7.74 -14.19 3.37
C ASP A 113 8.15 -13.17 4.44
N LEU A 114 9.01 -12.22 4.07
CA LEU A 114 9.54 -11.21 4.99
C LEU A 114 8.45 -10.27 5.53
N LEU A 115 7.39 -10.03 4.76
CA LEU A 115 6.32 -9.08 5.12
C LEU A 115 5.03 -9.75 5.60
N GLY A 116 4.90 -11.08 5.44
CA GLY A 116 3.64 -11.78 5.71
C GLY A 116 2.53 -11.49 4.69
N LEU A 117 2.85 -10.88 3.54
CA LEU A 117 1.84 -10.48 2.54
C LEU A 117 1.42 -11.62 1.62
N PRO A 118 0.18 -11.62 1.10
CA PRO A 118 -0.21 -12.53 0.03
C PRO A 118 0.50 -12.19 -1.29
N VAL A 119 0.67 -13.20 -2.12
CA VAL A 119 1.23 -13.13 -3.48
C VAL A 119 0.11 -13.28 -4.50
N LEU A 120 0.11 -12.40 -5.50
CA LEU A 120 -0.77 -12.47 -6.66
C LEU A 120 0.01 -12.97 -7.87
N SER A 121 -0.19 -14.23 -8.24
CA SER A 121 0.51 -14.89 -9.35
C SER A 121 -0.28 -16.10 -9.82
N ARG A 122 -0.23 -16.42 -11.12
CA ARG A 122 -0.79 -17.66 -11.66
C ARG A 122 0.20 -18.82 -11.59
N VAL A 123 1.47 -18.56 -11.32
CA VAL A 123 2.48 -19.59 -11.08
C VAL A 123 2.17 -20.30 -9.75
N ARG A 124 2.21 -21.64 -9.76
CA ARG A 124 1.91 -22.49 -8.59
C ARG A 124 3.07 -22.67 -7.61
N PHE A 125 4.30 -22.33 -8.03
CA PHE A 125 5.54 -22.40 -7.23
C PHE A 125 5.84 -23.78 -6.62
N ASP A 126 5.40 -24.87 -7.25
CA ASP A 126 5.49 -26.23 -6.67
C ASP A 126 6.92 -26.62 -6.30
N GLY A 127 7.92 -26.20 -7.08
CA GLY A 127 9.34 -26.46 -6.83
C GLY A 127 9.99 -25.63 -5.72
N LEU A 128 9.29 -24.64 -5.14
CA LEU A 128 9.84 -23.71 -4.15
C LEU A 128 9.31 -23.92 -2.74
N ARG A 129 8.44 -24.92 -2.53
CA ARG A 129 7.83 -25.23 -1.23
C ARG A 129 8.84 -25.56 -0.14
N GLY A 130 9.97 -26.18 -0.49
CA GLY A 130 11.05 -26.46 0.47
C GLY A 130 11.77 -25.21 0.97
N ARG A 131 11.79 -24.13 0.17
CA ARG A 131 12.39 -22.84 0.54
C ARG A 131 11.37 -21.90 1.18
N PHE A 132 10.11 -21.98 0.75
CA PHE A 132 9.00 -21.16 1.24
C PHE A 132 7.85 -22.07 1.72
N PRO A 133 7.92 -22.64 2.93
CA PRO A 133 6.90 -23.57 3.45
C PRO A 133 5.49 -22.97 3.53
N TRP A 134 5.39 -21.65 3.74
CA TRP A 134 4.12 -20.93 3.81
C TRP A 134 3.26 -21.07 2.55
N LEU A 135 3.84 -21.41 1.39
CA LEU A 135 3.12 -21.66 0.14
C LEU A 135 2.06 -22.75 0.26
N VAL A 136 2.26 -23.73 1.16
CA VAL A 136 1.31 -24.82 1.39
C VAL A 136 0.69 -24.81 2.78
N GLU A 137 1.36 -24.21 3.76
CA GLU A 137 0.90 -24.17 5.15
C GLU A 137 -0.12 -23.05 5.41
N GLN A 138 -0.18 -22.02 4.56
CA GLN A 138 -1.01 -20.83 4.76
C GLN A 138 -1.94 -20.61 3.56
N PRO A 139 -3.12 -21.28 3.52
CA PRO A 139 -4.14 -21.06 2.50
C PRO A 139 -4.48 -19.58 2.32
N GLY A 140 -4.75 -19.17 1.08
CA GLY A 140 -5.09 -17.78 0.76
C GLY A 140 -3.90 -16.80 0.71
N ARG A 141 -2.65 -17.27 0.89
CA ARG A 141 -1.45 -16.44 0.69
C ARG A 141 -0.85 -16.48 -0.71
N ALA A 142 -1.26 -17.41 -1.56
CA ALA A 142 -0.88 -17.44 -2.96
C ALA A 142 -2.14 -17.56 -3.82
N LEU A 143 -2.44 -16.51 -4.58
CA LEU A 143 -3.71 -16.34 -5.29
C LEU A 143 -3.47 -16.05 -6.76
N ALA A 144 -4.22 -16.74 -7.61
CA ALA A 144 -4.27 -16.48 -9.04
C ALA A 144 -5.39 -15.48 -9.36
N PRO A 145 -5.09 -14.30 -9.93
CA PRO A 145 -6.11 -13.47 -10.54
C PRO A 145 -6.59 -14.13 -11.84
N VAL A 146 -7.89 -14.41 -11.93
CA VAL A 146 -8.53 -15.03 -13.09
C VAL A 146 -9.72 -14.19 -13.57
N PRO A 147 -10.17 -14.34 -14.82
CA PRO A 147 -11.37 -13.66 -15.30
C PRO A 147 -12.60 -14.05 -14.46
N GLY A 148 -13.45 -13.08 -14.15
CA GLY A 148 -14.69 -13.28 -13.43
C GLY A 148 -15.78 -12.31 -13.88
N ALA A 149 -17.01 -12.55 -13.42
CA ALA A 149 -18.12 -11.66 -13.68
C ALA A 149 -17.88 -10.30 -13.00
N GLY A 150 -17.77 -9.22 -13.78
CA GLY A 150 -17.49 -7.88 -13.27
C GLY A 150 -16.00 -7.55 -13.07
N GLY A 151 -15.09 -8.37 -13.62
CA GLY A 151 -13.63 -8.15 -13.57
C GLY A 151 -12.87 -9.31 -12.93
N PRO A 152 -11.57 -9.15 -12.67
CA PRO A 152 -10.78 -10.22 -12.09
C PRO A 152 -11.30 -10.64 -10.71
N VAL A 153 -11.22 -11.94 -10.44
CA VAL A 153 -11.43 -12.58 -9.13
C VAL A 153 -10.20 -13.40 -8.76
N PHE A 154 -10.07 -13.75 -7.48
CA PHE A 154 -8.92 -14.54 -7.01
C PHE A 154 -9.30 -15.98 -6.73
N ILE A 155 -8.40 -16.89 -7.07
CA ILE A 155 -8.47 -18.31 -6.70
C ILE A 155 -7.20 -18.67 -5.92
N ALA A 156 -7.34 -19.20 -4.71
CA ALA A 156 -6.22 -19.69 -3.93
C ALA A 156 -5.58 -20.93 -4.59
N HIS A 157 -4.26 -20.95 -4.68
CA HIS A 157 -3.52 -22.12 -5.17
C HIS A 157 -3.61 -23.32 -4.23
N VAL A 158 -3.81 -23.07 -2.93
CA VAL A 158 -3.87 -24.07 -1.86
C VAL A 158 -5.05 -23.77 -0.92
N GLY A 159 -5.72 -24.84 -0.46
CA GLY A 159 -6.73 -24.81 0.58
C GLY A 159 -8.14 -24.36 0.16
N GLY A 160 -8.32 -23.94 -1.10
CA GLY A 160 -9.57 -23.35 -1.56
C GLY A 160 -9.81 -21.96 -0.98
N GLY A 161 -10.65 -21.16 -1.63
CA GLY A 161 -10.93 -19.78 -1.21
C GLY A 161 -10.52 -18.73 -2.24
N HIS A 162 -11.02 -17.52 -2.03
CA HIS A 162 -10.91 -16.39 -2.94
C HIS A 162 -10.49 -15.08 -2.24
N THR A 163 -10.33 -15.12 -0.92
CA THR A 163 -9.99 -13.95 -0.12
C THR A 163 -8.50 -13.97 0.23
N PRO A 164 -7.76 -12.89 -0.05
CA PRO A 164 -6.37 -12.77 0.36
C PRO A 164 -6.22 -12.80 1.88
N VAL A 165 -5.25 -13.57 2.34
CA VAL A 165 -4.90 -13.67 3.77
C VAL A 165 -3.55 -13.02 4.00
N VAL A 166 -3.47 -12.17 5.03
CA VAL A 166 -2.20 -11.65 5.53
C VAL A 166 -1.72 -12.58 6.65
N GLY A 167 -0.53 -13.14 6.46
CA GLY A 167 0.16 -13.95 7.47
C GLY A 167 1.08 -13.10 8.34
N SER A 168 1.82 -13.77 9.22
CA SER A 168 2.87 -13.11 10.01
C SER A 168 4.16 -12.96 9.18
N PRO A 169 4.89 -11.83 9.34
CA PRO A 169 6.27 -11.71 8.87
C PRO A 169 7.13 -12.87 9.36
N SER A 170 8.04 -13.37 8.52
CA SER A 170 9.00 -14.37 8.96
C SER A 170 9.95 -13.82 10.04
N PRO A 171 10.58 -14.67 10.88
CA PRO A 171 11.52 -14.20 11.90
C PRO A 171 12.68 -13.37 11.34
N ALA A 172 13.09 -13.65 10.10
CA ALA A 172 14.08 -12.85 9.38
C ALA A 172 13.51 -11.48 9.00
N GLY A 173 12.29 -11.43 8.44
CA GLY A 173 11.59 -10.19 8.13
C GLY A 173 11.40 -9.30 9.34
N ALA A 174 10.91 -9.86 10.44
CA ALA A 174 10.74 -9.14 11.71
C ALA A 174 12.04 -8.50 12.19
N LYS A 175 13.19 -9.20 12.07
CA LYS A 175 14.50 -8.64 12.42
C LYS A 175 14.95 -7.55 11.44
N LEU A 176 14.87 -7.79 10.13
CA LEU A 176 15.33 -6.84 9.11
C LEU A 176 14.58 -5.51 9.14
N LEU A 177 13.27 -5.55 9.39
CA LEU A 177 12.42 -4.35 9.41
C LEU A 177 12.60 -3.50 10.67
N THR A 178 13.29 -3.99 11.70
CA THR A 178 13.67 -3.17 12.87
C THR A 178 14.90 -2.30 12.60
N ARG A 179 15.56 -2.48 11.46
CA ARG A 179 16.80 -1.81 11.10
C ARG A 179 16.60 -0.92 9.89
N GLU A 180 17.38 0.13 9.86
CA GLU A 180 17.58 0.95 8.68
C GLU A 180 18.82 0.46 7.93
N TRP A 181 18.72 0.40 6.61
CA TRP A 181 19.76 -0.12 5.74
C TRP A 181 20.25 0.96 4.78
N ARG A 182 21.54 0.89 4.41
CA ARG A 182 22.15 1.80 3.44
C ARG A 182 22.91 1.05 2.37
N CYS A 183 22.66 1.42 1.13
CA CYS A 183 23.38 0.94 -0.04
C CYS A 183 24.62 1.80 -0.31
N SER A 184 25.71 1.16 -0.75
CA SER A 184 26.93 1.86 -1.16
C SER A 184 26.76 2.67 -2.44
N GLU A 185 25.87 2.23 -3.33
CA GLU A 185 25.61 2.90 -4.60
C GLU A 185 24.93 4.26 -4.38
N SER A 186 25.55 5.31 -4.90
CA SER A 186 24.98 6.66 -4.92
C SER A 186 23.70 6.68 -5.75
N GLY A 187 22.68 7.42 -5.29
CA GLY A 187 21.40 7.50 -5.99
C GLY A 187 20.54 6.22 -5.91
N CYS A 188 20.84 5.28 -5.00
CA CYS A 188 19.95 4.15 -4.75
C CYS A 188 18.59 4.65 -4.24
N THR A 189 17.54 4.48 -5.04
CA THR A 189 16.18 4.93 -4.69
C THR A 189 15.53 4.13 -3.57
N LEU A 190 16.02 2.91 -3.31
CA LEU A 190 15.45 2.01 -2.30
C LEU A 190 16.16 2.11 -0.93
N PHE A 191 17.48 2.32 -0.95
CA PHE A 191 18.37 2.23 0.23
C PHE A 191 19.41 3.36 0.27
N GLY A 192 19.22 4.43 -0.50
CA GLY A 192 20.08 5.62 -0.46
C GLY A 192 19.87 6.43 0.81
N GLY A 193 20.82 7.32 1.11
CA GLY A 193 20.80 8.16 2.32
C GLY A 193 20.15 9.54 2.15
N GLY A 194 19.34 9.75 1.11
CA GLY A 194 18.99 11.11 0.65
C GLY A 194 20.21 11.80 0.00
N GLY A 195 20.03 12.41 -1.17
CA GLY A 195 21.12 13.09 -1.89
C GLY A 195 21.87 12.18 -2.87
N GLY A 196 21.26 11.88 -4.03
CA GLY A 196 21.97 11.27 -5.15
C GLY A 196 22.62 12.34 -6.03
N GLY A 197 23.92 12.61 -5.85
CA GLY A 197 24.69 13.62 -6.59
C GLY A 197 24.86 13.36 -8.10
N GLY A 198 23.80 13.57 -8.87
CA GLY A 198 23.84 13.76 -10.33
C GLY A 198 23.29 15.14 -10.73
N ALA A 199 23.39 15.52 -12.00
CA ALA A 199 22.90 16.82 -12.50
C ALA A 199 21.37 17.05 -12.36
N PHE A 200 20.64 16.06 -11.84
CA PHE A 200 19.21 16.11 -11.51
C PHE A 200 18.91 15.72 -10.05
N ALA A 201 19.94 15.67 -9.19
CA ALA A 201 19.86 15.36 -7.75
C ALA A 201 18.85 16.25 -7.02
N ASP A 202 18.87 17.54 -7.35
CA ASP A 202 18.04 18.56 -6.72
C ASP A 202 16.55 18.45 -7.10
N LEU A 203 16.21 17.61 -8.09
CA LEU A 203 14.83 17.29 -8.46
C LEU A 203 14.37 15.93 -7.92
N ALA A 204 15.31 15.04 -7.59
CA ALA A 204 15.02 13.75 -6.97
C ALA A 204 14.99 13.88 -5.44
N ALA A 205 14.11 14.74 -4.94
CA ALA A 205 13.73 14.78 -3.53
C ALA A 205 12.85 13.56 -3.20
N VAL A 206 13.40 12.36 -3.32
CA VAL A 206 12.82 11.21 -2.62
C VAL A 206 13.40 11.22 -1.22
N ASP A 207 12.95 12.19 -0.40
CA ASP A 207 13.03 12.07 1.05
C ASP A 207 12.08 10.95 1.46
N ARG A 208 12.51 9.71 1.22
CA ARG A 208 11.79 8.52 1.67
C ARG A 208 11.89 8.50 3.18
N VAL A 209 10.74 8.58 3.83
CA VAL A 209 10.65 8.41 5.29
C VAL A 209 11.30 7.06 5.65
N PRO A 210 12.29 7.03 6.57
CA PRO A 210 13.02 5.81 6.93
C PRO A 210 12.14 4.60 7.26
N SER A 211 10.96 4.84 7.85
CA SER A 211 9.97 3.81 8.17
C SER A 211 9.51 3.01 6.94
N GLY A 212 9.40 3.67 5.78
CA GLY A 212 8.90 3.11 4.52
C GLY A 212 9.96 2.40 3.67
N GLN A 213 11.16 2.15 4.20
CA GLN A 213 12.20 1.43 3.47
C GLN A 213 11.81 -0.05 3.23
N PRO A 214 11.90 -0.55 1.97
CA PRO A 214 11.59 -1.95 1.66
C PRO A 214 12.48 -2.95 2.38
N PRO A 215 12.08 -4.23 2.49
CA PRO A 215 12.94 -5.25 3.04
C PRO A 215 14.17 -5.46 2.12
N PRO A 216 15.39 -5.65 2.67
CA PRO A 216 16.54 -6.14 1.90
C PRO A 216 16.28 -7.49 1.22
N SER A 217 17.13 -7.86 0.24
CA SER A 217 17.27 -9.26 -0.19
C SER A 217 18.24 -10.01 0.70
N LEU A 218 17.95 -11.27 1.01
CA LEU A 218 18.83 -12.15 1.77
C LEU A 218 19.58 -13.09 0.83
N ARG A 219 20.84 -12.77 0.56
CA ARG A 219 21.74 -13.67 -0.17
C ARG A 219 22.62 -14.41 0.83
N ASN A 220 22.38 -15.72 0.99
CA ASN A 220 23.06 -16.55 2.00
C ASN A 220 23.00 -15.95 3.42
N GLY A 221 21.84 -15.41 3.79
CA GLY A 221 21.61 -14.75 5.08
C GLY A 221 22.19 -13.34 5.23
N VAL A 222 22.85 -12.80 4.18
CA VAL A 222 23.41 -11.44 4.20
C VAL A 222 22.42 -10.46 3.56
N PRO A 223 22.06 -9.34 4.23
CA PRO A 223 21.26 -8.27 3.65
C PRO A 223 21.99 -7.61 2.47
N THR A 224 21.34 -7.62 1.31
CA THR A 224 21.85 -7.07 0.05
C THR A 224 20.82 -6.16 -0.58
N CYS A 225 21.29 -5.16 -1.32
CA CYS A 225 20.45 -4.29 -2.12
C CYS A 225 19.85 -5.14 -3.24
N PRO A 226 18.52 -5.26 -3.34
CA PRO A 226 17.90 -6.05 -4.41
C PRO A 226 18.25 -5.46 -5.79
N ARG A 227 18.29 -4.12 -5.90
CA ARG A 227 18.60 -3.40 -7.15
C ARG A 227 20.05 -3.52 -7.59
N HIS A 228 21.01 -3.44 -6.67
CA HIS A 228 22.45 -3.34 -7.00
C HIS A 228 23.26 -4.60 -6.67
N GLY A 229 22.68 -5.55 -5.92
CA GLY A 229 23.38 -6.75 -5.44
C GLY A 229 24.45 -6.47 -4.37
N SER A 230 24.77 -5.21 -4.07
CA SER A 230 25.75 -4.82 -3.06
C SER A 230 25.26 -5.12 -1.65
N ARG A 231 26.20 -5.46 -0.76
CA ARG A 231 25.90 -5.66 0.67
C ARG A 231 25.42 -4.35 1.29
N LEU A 232 24.29 -4.42 2.01
CA LEU A 232 23.78 -3.27 2.74
C LEU A 232 24.53 -3.10 4.06
N ARG A 233 24.72 -1.85 4.45
CA ARG A 233 25.22 -1.48 5.79
C ARG A 233 24.02 -1.24 6.70
N ASP A 234 24.11 -1.73 7.93
CA ASP A 234 23.15 -1.39 8.98
C ASP A 234 23.43 0.04 9.44
N ALA A 235 22.42 0.91 9.32
CA ALA A 235 22.49 2.32 9.66
C ALA A 235 21.88 2.65 11.02
N GLY A 236 21.42 1.65 11.77
CA GLY A 236 20.80 1.84 13.08
C GLY A 236 19.39 1.26 13.17
N PRO A 237 18.73 1.48 14.32
CA PRO A 237 17.32 1.13 14.48
C PRO A 237 16.46 1.97 13.54
N ARG A 238 15.46 1.33 12.93
CA ARG A 238 14.43 2.03 12.14
C ARG A 238 13.54 2.87 13.08
N PRO A 239 13.19 4.11 12.72
CA PRO A 239 12.24 4.90 13.49
C PRO A 239 10.93 4.16 13.71
N ARG A 240 10.35 4.32 14.91
CA ARG A 240 9.07 3.68 15.21
C ARG A 240 7.97 4.28 14.35
N SER A 241 7.02 3.42 14.04
CA SER A 241 5.90 3.76 13.18
C SER A 241 4.71 2.87 13.47
N GLU A 242 3.53 3.42 13.25
CA GLU A 242 2.25 2.74 13.44
C GLU A 242 1.37 2.97 12.19
N VAL A 243 0.66 1.93 11.75
CA VAL A 243 -0.29 2.06 10.64
C VAL A 243 -1.67 2.38 11.18
N LEU A 244 -2.23 3.49 10.71
CA LEU A 244 -3.60 3.88 10.99
C LEU A 244 -4.40 3.92 9.69
N ALA A 245 -5.71 3.83 9.82
CA ALA A 245 -6.65 3.94 8.71
C ALA A 245 -7.73 4.95 9.03
N VAL A 246 -8.20 5.62 7.96
CA VAL A 246 -9.44 6.38 7.99
C VAL A 246 -10.55 5.54 7.38
N ARG A 247 -11.65 5.43 8.11
CA ARG A 247 -12.89 4.80 7.67
C ARG A 247 -13.99 5.85 7.52
N VAL A 248 -14.65 5.87 6.36
CA VAL A 248 -15.75 6.80 6.06
C VAL A 248 -16.90 6.05 5.41
N GLY A 249 -18.10 6.16 5.98
CA GLY A 249 -19.28 5.43 5.50
C GLY A 249 -19.10 3.92 5.63
N GLY A 250 -18.26 3.50 6.58
CA GLY A 250 -17.99 2.12 6.88
C GLY A 250 -16.94 1.42 6.01
N LEU A 251 -16.28 2.13 5.09
CA LEU A 251 -15.19 1.62 4.26
C LEU A 251 -13.85 2.22 4.65
N ILE A 252 -12.78 1.42 4.66
CA ILE A 252 -11.42 1.96 4.80
C ILE A 252 -11.08 2.71 3.53
N ARG A 253 -11.04 4.03 3.64
CA ARG A 253 -10.76 4.93 2.51
C ARG A 253 -9.26 5.02 2.25
N ARG A 254 -8.46 5.04 3.31
CA ARG A 254 -7.00 5.20 3.22
C ARG A 254 -6.30 4.70 4.47
N ARG A 255 -5.21 3.96 4.27
CA ARG A 255 -4.17 3.69 5.28
C ARG A 255 -3.07 4.75 5.20
N PHE A 256 -2.45 5.05 6.34
CA PHE A 256 -1.30 5.94 6.41
C PHE A 256 -0.38 5.52 7.57
N VAL A 257 0.88 5.88 7.45
CA VAL A 257 1.90 5.61 8.47
C VAL A 257 2.03 6.85 9.35
N LEU A 258 2.00 6.65 10.66
CA LEU A 258 2.35 7.63 11.67
C LEU A 258 3.76 7.32 12.18
N THR A 259 4.67 8.29 12.15
CA THR A 259 6.06 8.12 12.64
C THR A 259 6.32 9.00 13.86
N GLU A 260 7.41 8.72 14.59
CA GLU A 260 7.85 9.59 15.70
C GLU A 260 8.36 10.96 15.22
N GLU A 261 8.73 11.07 13.95
CA GLU A 261 9.37 12.25 13.38
C GLU A 261 8.36 13.33 13.00
N GLN A 262 7.17 12.94 12.51
CA GLN A 262 6.22 13.88 11.96
C GLN A 262 4.78 13.64 12.45
N PRO A 263 4.11 14.65 13.02
CA PRO A 263 2.69 14.60 13.31
C PRO A 263 1.87 14.52 12.01
N VAL A 264 0.76 13.80 12.04
CA VAL A 264 -0.18 13.73 10.91
C VAL A 264 -1.42 14.57 11.22
N MET A 265 -1.68 15.55 10.36
CA MET A 265 -2.90 16.36 10.41
C MET A 265 -4.01 15.71 9.58
N ILE A 266 -5.20 15.56 10.17
CA ILE A 266 -6.37 14.98 9.53
C ILE A 266 -7.50 16.00 9.56
N GLY A 267 -8.22 16.14 8.45
CA GLY A 267 -9.41 16.97 8.40
C GLY A 267 -9.96 17.09 6.99
N ARG A 268 -10.91 18.00 6.79
CA ARG A 268 -11.55 18.18 5.49
C ARG A 268 -10.54 18.57 4.40
N ALA A 269 -9.57 19.41 4.74
CA ALA A 269 -8.52 19.92 3.86
C ALA A 269 -7.39 20.49 4.73
N PRO A 270 -6.59 19.62 5.37
CA PRO A 270 -5.55 20.07 6.30
C PRO A 270 -4.46 20.83 5.55
N ASP A 271 -3.90 21.84 6.23
CA ASP A 271 -2.79 22.63 5.69
C ASP A 271 -1.46 21.90 5.98
N GLY A 272 -0.55 21.86 5.01
CA GLY A 272 0.78 21.23 5.14
C GLY A 272 0.96 19.92 4.35
N SER A 273 2.20 19.57 4.06
CA SER A 273 2.56 18.30 3.41
C SER A 273 2.35 17.13 4.38
N GLY A 274 1.81 16.01 3.85
CA GLY A 274 1.57 14.79 4.64
C GLY A 274 0.23 14.72 5.38
N GLY A 275 -0.61 15.76 5.29
CA GLY A 275 -1.96 15.73 5.86
C GLY A 275 -2.90 14.73 5.16
N ILE A 276 -3.84 14.15 5.91
CA ILE A 276 -4.88 13.26 5.38
C ILE A 276 -6.15 14.07 5.11
N MET A 277 -6.39 14.33 3.83
CA MET A 277 -7.58 15.04 3.34
C MET A 277 -8.79 14.12 3.27
N LEU A 278 -9.85 14.47 4.00
CA LEU A 278 -11.10 13.72 4.05
C LEU A 278 -12.16 14.25 3.09
N GLY A 279 -12.08 15.52 2.68
CA GLY A 279 -13.18 16.26 2.06
C GLY A 279 -13.81 15.62 0.82
N GLN A 280 -13.08 14.76 0.12
CA GLN A 280 -13.55 14.00 -1.04
C GLN A 280 -14.48 12.83 -0.70
N TRP A 281 -14.47 12.34 0.55
CA TRP A 281 -15.29 11.20 1.00
C TRP A 281 -16.46 11.62 1.90
N LEU A 282 -16.52 12.90 2.28
CA LEU A 282 -17.52 13.42 3.22
C LEU A 282 -18.80 13.83 2.49
N ASN A 283 -19.95 13.51 3.08
CA ASN A 283 -21.23 14.12 2.69
C ASN A 283 -21.29 15.60 3.12
N ASP A 284 -22.30 16.34 2.66
CA ASP A 284 -22.40 17.78 2.91
C ASP A 284 -22.45 18.16 4.40
N GLU A 285 -23.12 17.37 5.22
CA GLU A 285 -23.23 17.60 6.66
C GLU A 285 -21.88 17.40 7.36
N ALA A 286 -21.24 16.24 7.15
CA ALA A 286 -19.92 15.94 7.68
C ALA A 286 -18.88 16.96 7.17
N ARG A 287 -19.02 17.42 5.93
CA ARG A 287 -18.13 18.43 5.35
C ARG A 287 -18.29 19.81 5.99
N ARG A 288 -19.49 20.17 6.48
CA ARG A 288 -19.71 21.40 7.25
C ARG A 288 -19.24 21.26 8.70
N TRP A 289 -19.34 20.05 9.26
CA TRP A 289 -18.92 19.74 10.62
C TRP A 289 -17.40 19.62 10.78
N ILE A 290 -16.72 18.93 9.86
CA ILE A 290 -15.31 18.63 9.98
C ILE A 290 -14.47 19.84 9.54
N SER A 291 -13.76 20.43 10.51
CA SER A 291 -12.76 21.49 10.29
C SER A 291 -11.71 21.13 9.22
N ARG A 292 -11.08 22.15 8.62
CA ARG A 292 -9.99 21.98 7.63
C ARG A 292 -8.88 21.09 8.19
N SER A 293 -8.37 21.47 9.35
CA SER A 293 -7.57 20.65 10.25
C SER A 293 -8.44 20.34 11.46
N HIS A 294 -8.65 19.06 11.75
CA HIS A 294 -9.61 18.62 12.78
C HIS A 294 -8.93 17.80 13.87
N LEU A 295 -8.07 16.87 13.48
CA LEU A 295 -7.36 15.98 14.39
C LEU A 295 -5.86 16.03 14.09
N ARG A 296 -5.05 16.07 15.14
CA ARG A 296 -3.60 15.87 15.07
C ARG A 296 -3.25 14.54 15.72
N LEU A 297 -2.52 13.70 15.01
CA LEU A 297 -1.99 12.43 15.51
C LEU A 297 -0.48 12.50 15.63
N GLU A 298 0.05 11.97 16.73
CA GLU A 298 1.47 11.89 17.02
C GLU A 298 1.82 10.51 17.56
N LEU A 299 2.97 9.96 17.17
CA LEU A 299 3.53 8.77 17.81
C LEU A 299 4.55 9.24 18.86
N ARG A 300 4.26 8.98 20.14
CA ARG A 300 5.16 9.29 21.25
C ARG A 300 5.63 7.98 21.87
N GLY A 301 6.81 7.50 21.46
CA GLY A 301 7.30 6.19 21.87
C GLY A 301 6.48 5.07 21.23
N ALA A 302 5.65 4.38 22.01
CA ALA A 302 4.73 3.35 21.50
C ALA A 302 3.27 3.84 21.46
N ASP A 303 3.02 5.04 21.98
CA ASP A 303 1.67 5.54 22.21
C ASP A 303 1.25 6.44 21.05
N VAL A 304 0.07 6.14 20.48
CA VAL A 304 -0.59 7.04 19.53
C VAL A 304 -1.36 8.08 20.34
N VAL A 305 -1.02 9.35 20.16
CA VAL A 305 -1.65 10.48 20.83
C VAL A 305 -2.54 11.22 19.86
N ALA A 306 -3.82 11.32 20.20
CA ALA A 306 -4.82 12.07 19.46
C ALA A 306 -5.08 13.41 20.13
N THR A 307 -4.97 14.52 19.39
CA THR A 307 -5.29 15.86 19.87
C THR A 307 -6.37 16.46 18.98
N ASP A 308 -7.52 16.79 19.57
CA ASP A 308 -8.54 17.55 18.85
C ASP A 308 -8.05 18.99 18.63
N VAL A 309 -8.03 19.44 17.38
CA VAL A 309 -7.71 20.83 17.01
C VAL A 309 -8.89 21.50 16.31
N SER A 310 -10.07 20.89 16.42
CA SER A 310 -11.25 21.27 15.67
C SER A 310 -12.05 22.35 16.39
N THR A 311 -13.08 22.84 15.71
CA THR A 311 -14.04 23.78 16.31
C THR A 311 -15.22 23.05 16.94
N ASN A 312 -15.57 21.87 16.43
CA ASN A 312 -16.79 21.15 16.79
C ASN A 312 -16.55 19.93 17.72
N GLY A 313 -15.28 19.67 18.06
CA GLY A 313 -14.84 18.58 18.92
C GLY A 313 -14.81 17.22 18.21
N SER A 314 -14.04 16.32 18.82
CA SER A 314 -13.92 14.91 18.43
C SER A 314 -14.41 14.01 19.58
N GLY A 315 -14.44 12.71 19.38
CA GLY A 315 -14.64 11.75 20.46
C GLY A 315 -13.76 10.52 20.31
N VAL A 316 -13.34 9.93 21.42
CA VAL A 316 -12.70 8.62 21.43
C VAL A 316 -13.77 7.57 21.72
N ARG A 317 -13.74 6.47 20.97
CA ARG A 317 -14.53 5.26 21.19
C ARG A 317 -13.59 4.20 21.78
N PRO A 318 -13.60 3.97 23.11
CA PRO A 318 -12.72 2.99 23.74
C PRO A 318 -13.04 1.57 23.27
N GLY A 319 -12.00 0.79 22.95
CA GLY A 319 -12.16 -0.58 22.44
C GLY A 319 -13.07 -0.71 21.21
N GLY A 320 -13.27 0.39 20.47
CA GLY A 320 -14.10 0.43 19.28
C GLY A 320 -15.61 0.40 19.53
N SER A 321 -16.08 0.60 20.77
CA SER A 321 -17.51 0.59 21.08
C SER A 321 -18.29 1.62 20.26
N MET A 322 -19.37 1.20 19.62
CA MET A 322 -20.29 2.09 18.89
C MET A 322 -21.43 2.62 19.78
N ALA A 323 -21.48 2.24 21.05
CA ALA A 323 -22.48 2.74 21.99
C ALA A 323 -22.18 4.20 22.35
N GLU A 324 -23.19 5.07 22.29
CA GLU A 324 -23.00 6.51 22.56
C GLU A 324 -22.60 6.80 24.01
N ALA A 325 -23.06 5.99 24.96
CA ALA A 325 -22.70 6.12 26.37
C ALA A 325 -21.20 5.91 26.64
N ASP A 326 -20.51 5.17 25.77
CA ASP A 326 -19.08 4.88 25.91
C ASP A 326 -18.20 5.92 25.23
N ARG A 327 -18.79 6.84 24.45
CA ARG A 327 -18.05 7.87 23.72
C ARG A 327 -17.47 8.88 24.70
N ILE A 328 -16.15 9.01 24.68
CA ILE A 328 -15.44 10.00 25.50
C ILE A 328 -15.22 11.26 24.65
N PRO A 329 -15.86 12.39 24.95
CA PRO A 329 -15.63 13.63 24.20
C PRO A 329 -14.19 14.12 24.37
N LEU A 330 -13.60 14.60 23.28
CA LEU A 330 -12.35 15.34 23.28
C LEU A 330 -12.65 16.82 23.08
N ALA A 331 -12.37 17.62 24.10
CA ALA A 331 -12.46 19.07 24.00
C ALA A 331 -11.36 19.63 23.07
N PRO A 332 -11.54 20.83 22.50
CA PRO A 332 -10.51 21.46 21.69
C PRO A 332 -9.18 21.58 22.45
N GLN A 333 -8.09 21.25 21.77
CA GLN A 333 -6.71 21.17 22.28
C GLN A 333 -6.48 20.08 23.34
N GLN A 334 -7.47 19.23 23.62
CA GLN A 334 -7.29 18.11 24.52
C GLN A 334 -6.58 16.95 23.79
N SER A 335 -5.50 16.47 24.40
CA SER A 335 -4.79 15.27 23.95
C SER A 335 -5.23 14.03 24.74
N ARG A 336 -5.26 12.87 24.08
CA ARG A 336 -5.50 11.57 24.70
C ARG A 336 -4.66 10.49 24.03
N VAL A 337 -4.10 9.60 24.84
CA VAL A 337 -3.45 8.37 24.36
C VAL A 337 -4.53 7.38 23.93
N LEU A 338 -4.37 6.80 22.75
CA LEU A 338 -5.24 5.76 22.21
C LEU A 338 -4.72 4.37 22.62
N GLY A 339 -5.55 3.60 23.31
CA GLY A 339 -5.31 2.17 23.53
C GLY A 339 -5.34 1.37 22.22
N THR A 340 -4.96 0.09 22.27
CA THR A 340 -4.83 -0.77 21.08
C THR A 340 -6.11 -0.81 20.24
N GLY A 341 -7.27 -1.01 20.87
CA GLY A 341 -8.57 -1.06 20.20
C GLY A 341 -9.32 0.28 20.15
N ASP A 342 -8.73 1.38 20.61
CA ASP A 342 -9.41 2.67 20.61
C ASP A 342 -9.46 3.25 19.19
N MET A 343 -10.55 3.96 18.87
CA MET A 343 -10.65 4.77 17.65
C MET A 343 -11.12 6.18 17.97
N VAL A 344 -10.76 7.13 17.12
CA VAL A 344 -11.25 8.51 17.17
C VAL A 344 -12.38 8.66 16.15
N GLU A 345 -13.49 9.26 16.55
CA GLU A 345 -14.62 9.61 15.70
C GLU A 345 -14.76 11.13 15.60
N LEU A 346 -14.65 11.66 14.38
CA LEU A 346 -14.75 13.10 14.09
C LEU A 346 -16.21 13.54 13.85
N TYR A 347 -16.99 12.62 13.30
CA TYR A 347 -18.40 12.76 12.94
C TYR A 347 -18.96 11.33 12.81
N PRO A 348 -20.25 11.07 13.07
CA PRO A 348 -20.83 9.73 12.92
C PRO A 348 -20.45 9.06 11.59
N GLY A 349 -19.75 7.92 11.68
CA GLY A 349 -19.27 7.17 10.51
C GLY A 349 -17.97 7.69 9.86
N VAL A 350 -17.26 8.64 10.49
CA VAL A 350 -15.91 9.10 10.13
C VAL A 350 -14.96 8.76 11.28
N GLN A 351 -14.22 7.68 11.11
CA GLN A 351 -13.44 7.02 12.17
C GLN A 351 -11.97 6.90 11.78
N ILE A 352 -11.08 7.03 12.77
CA ILE A 352 -9.64 6.84 12.60
C ILE A 352 -9.15 5.90 13.70
N GLY A 353 -8.43 4.85 13.31
CA GLY A 353 -7.90 3.86 14.24
C GLY A 353 -6.98 2.86 13.56
N ARG A 354 -6.59 1.82 14.30
CA ARG A 354 -5.81 0.73 13.72
C ARG A 354 -6.68 -0.07 12.75
N PRO A 355 -6.20 -0.41 11.54
CA PRO A 355 -7.05 -1.00 10.51
C PRO A 355 -7.78 -2.29 10.93
N GLY A 356 -7.16 -3.14 11.75
CA GLY A 356 -7.76 -4.40 12.23
C GLY A 356 -8.80 -4.22 13.34
N GLU A 357 -8.85 -3.05 13.97
CA GLU A 357 -9.74 -2.73 15.11
C GLU A 357 -10.94 -1.88 14.67
N LEU A 358 -10.91 -1.34 13.44
CA LEU A 358 -12.04 -0.62 12.88
C LEU A 358 -13.15 -1.61 12.55
N PRO A 359 -14.42 -1.34 12.93
CA PRO A 359 -15.50 -2.27 12.64
C PRO A 359 -15.62 -2.55 11.14
N THR A 360 -16.16 -3.69 10.74
CA THR A 360 -16.37 -4.07 9.33
C THR A 360 -17.87 -4.08 8.98
N GLY A 361 -18.24 -4.27 7.70
CA GLY A 361 -19.62 -4.62 7.32
C GLY A 361 -20.50 -3.52 6.71
N ALA A 362 -19.93 -2.47 6.10
CA ALA A 362 -20.73 -1.55 5.31
C ALA A 362 -20.89 -2.04 3.86
N PRO A 363 -22.01 -1.72 3.18
CA PRO A 363 -22.16 -1.99 1.76
C PRO A 363 -21.03 -1.33 0.96
N TYR A 364 -20.27 -2.15 0.24
CA TYR A 364 -19.05 -1.77 -0.45
C TYR A 364 -19.33 -1.47 -1.93
N ASN A 365 -19.00 -0.26 -2.38
CA ASN A 365 -18.97 0.10 -3.79
C ASN A 365 -17.75 1.02 -4.03
N PRO A 366 -16.62 0.46 -4.49
CA PRO A 366 -15.37 1.20 -4.51
C PRO A 366 -15.25 2.15 -5.69
N ASP A 367 -14.45 3.19 -5.49
CA ASP A 367 -13.92 3.99 -6.60
C ASP A 367 -12.90 3.16 -7.38
N SER A 368 -13.37 2.56 -8.48
CA SER A 368 -12.54 1.76 -9.39
C SER A 368 -11.43 2.61 -10.01
N VAL A 369 -10.19 2.11 -9.96
CA VAL A 369 -9.03 2.66 -10.72
C VAL A 369 -9.35 2.74 -12.20
N MET A 370 -10.21 1.84 -12.66
CA MET A 370 -10.61 1.70 -14.05
C MET A 370 -11.86 2.51 -14.42
N SER A 371 -12.45 3.29 -13.51
CA SER A 371 -13.68 4.05 -13.77
C SER A 371 -13.54 5.04 -14.94
N GLU A 372 -12.33 5.54 -15.16
CA GLU A 372 -11.99 6.47 -16.25
C GLU A 372 -11.26 5.78 -17.43
N ALA A 373 -11.16 4.45 -17.44
CA ALA A 373 -10.50 3.73 -18.53
C ALA A 373 -11.35 3.81 -19.82
N PRO A 374 -10.75 4.11 -20.98
CA PRO A 374 -11.50 4.17 -22.23
C PRO A 374 -12.11 2.81 -22.54
N THR A 375 -13.43 2.77 -22.77
CA THR A 375 -14.24 1.57 -22.97
C THR A 375 -13.77 0.69 -24.14
N MET A 376 -13.06 1.29 -25.12
CA MET A 376 -12.46 0.53 -26.22
C MET A 376 -11.23 -0.31 -25.82
N ALA A 377 -10.61 -0.03 -24.67
CA ALA A 377 -9.50 -0.82 -24.13
C ALA A 377 -9.98 -2.02 -23.28
N MET A 378 -11.26 -2.07 -22.89
CA MET A 378 -11.85 -3.15 -22.12
C MET A 378 -12.93 -3.86 -22.95
N ARG A 379 -12.55 -4.88 -23.71
CA ARG A 379 -13.54 -5.85 -24.18
C ARG A 379 -13.64 -6.93 -23.11
N LEU A 380 -14.58 -6.75 -22.17
CA LEU A 380 -14.94 -7.82 -21.26
C LEU A 380 -15.36 -9.05 -22.09
N PRO A 381 -14.78 -10.24 -21.85
CA PRO A 381 -15.22 -11.45 -22.51
C PRO A 381 -16.70 -11.70 -22.18
N ARG A 382 -17.47 -12.09 -23.20
CA ARG A 382 -18.88 -12.46 -23.06
C ARG A 382 -19.07 -13.78 -22.34
#